data_AF-A0A9D8SWS5-F1
#
_entry.id   AF-A0A9D8SWS5-F1
#
_cell.length_a   1.000
_cell.length_b   1.000
_cell.length_c   1.000
_cell.angle_alpha   90.00
_cell.angle_beta   90.00
_cell.angle_gamma   90.00
#
_symmetry.space_group_name_H-M   'P 1'
#
loop_
_entity.id
_entity.type
_entity.pdbx_description
1 polymer ?
#
loop_
_entity_poly.entity_id
_entity_poly.type
_entity_poly.pdbx_seq_one_letter_code
_entity_poly.pdbx_strand_id
1 'polypeptide(L)'
;AAPGAYAMRTVVSEQGSSEAYVPNQIKPGVYNGYQAQIDFYGRPLAIPCSQSLCVKSKGAKENDAAAYFRAMSRCKYESESLWKAIDEQAKNFGLNDWGHFCLLRSVAETIHSNSDDRVLFLFYMLRNQGGYKVKLARGRESGKLTLLLAIDNDKEVYSYIFFRFKENEENIKYYTVYGGGTAKESIYSYAFNEQDQVLRQMGLDFDQTLKIGACDKKRSLQVPKQKAVLQLPYNSSHMAYLDDVPMTVFPIYFSTDAPTEAQQALLDYFSAQKSRYSQQEMVALLLSFVQSAFAYKTDEQQFGYEKYFYPEEVIAYPYSDCEDRSALFSWLVTQLTEAKVLGLQYEGHVATAVSFEADPKLTGDAFNYAGRKYYVCDPTYVNASIGMSMPEFKNQTPEIIKLKKL
;
A
#
# COMPACT_ATOMS: atom_id res chain seq x y z
N ALA A 1 -22.59 -9.36 29.27
CA ALA A 1 -23.21 -10.63 28.81
C ALA A 1 -22.10 -11.52 28.25
N ALA A 2 -22.09 -12.81 28.59
CA ALA A 2 -21.14 -13.75 27.99
C ALA A 2 -21.35 -13.82 26.47
N PRO A 3 -20.28 -13.90 25.65
CA PRO A 3 -20.45 -13.97 24.21
C PRO A 3 -21.16 -15.29 23.85
N GLY A 4 -22.21 -15.19 23.04
CA GLY A 4 -22.92 -16.33 22.47
C GLY A 4 -21.95 -17.26 21.74
N ALA A 5 -22.25 -18.56 21.78
CA ALA A 5 -21.38 -19.60 21.23
C ALA A 5 -21.07 -19.32 19.75
N TYR A 6 -19.79 -19.10 19.44
CA TYR A 6 -19.31 -18.95 18.08
C TYR A 6 -19.40 -20.31 17.36
N ALA A 7 -20.21 -20.40 16.32
CA ALA A 7 -20.24 -21.60 15.47
C ALA A 7 -19.00 -21.60 14.57
N MET A 8 -18.17 -22.64 14.69
CA MET A 8 -17.03 -22.86 13.82
C MET A 8 -17.45 -23.47 12.49
N ARG A 9 -16.79 -23.04 11.40
CA ARG A 9 -16.93 -23.65 10.08
C ARG A 9 -15.58 -23.82 9.41
N THR A 10 -15.49 -24.84 8.57
CA THR A 10 -14.35 -24.99 7.64
C THR A 10 -14.56 -24.06 6.45
N VAL A 11 -13.51 -23.33 6.08
CA VAL A 11 -13.50 -22.47 4.90
C VAL A 11 -12.32 -22.89 4.01
N VAL A 12 -12.60 -23.04 2.73
CA VAL A 12 -11.60 -23.42 1.71
C VAL A 12 -11.13 -22.15 1.00
N SER A 13 -9.84 -22.08 0.68
CA SER A 13 -9.26 -20.91 0.03
C SER A 13 -9.74 -20.81 -1.41
N GLU A 14 -9.86 -19.58 -1.89
CA GLU A 14 -9.96 -19.30 -3.32
C GLU A 14 -8.59 -18.81 -3.80
N GLN A 15 -8.16 -19.27 -4.99
CA GLN A 15 -6.81 -18.98 -5.50
C GLN A 15 -6.67 -17.51 -5.88
N GLY A 16 -5.99 -16.73 -5.02
CA GLY A 16 -5.15 -15.59 -5.44
C GLY A 16 -3.76 -16.07 -5.87
N SER A 17 -2.90 -15.17 -6.36
CA SER A 17 -1.59 -15.52 -6.93
C SER A 17 -0.76 -16.45 -6.03
N SER A 18 0.04 -17.32 -6.65
CA SER A 18 0.64 -18.51 -6.03
C SER A 18 1.87 -18.26 -5.15
N GLU A 19 2.31 -17.01 -5.03
CA GLU A 19 3.48 -16.68 -4.21
C GLU A 19 3.01 -16.08 -2.90
N ALA A 20 3.20 -16.85 -1.81
CA ALA A 20 2.96 -16.35 -0.48
C ALA A 20 3.93 -15.18 -0.24
N TYR A 21 3.41 -13.97 -0.16
CA TYR A 21 4.16 -12.83 0.34
C TYR A 21 4.82 -13.22 1.68
N VAL A 22 6.15 -13.18 1.72
CA VAL A 22 6.93 -13.39 2.95
C VAL A 22 7.22 -11.99 3.49
N PRO A 23 6.62 -11.60 4.63
CA PRO A 23 6.94 -10.31 5.24
C PRO A 23 8.44 -10.15 5.43
N ASN A 24 8.95 -8.96 5.13
CA ASN A 24 10.34 -8.63 5.42
C ASN A 24 10.63 -8.95 6.90
N GLN A 25 11.69 -9.72 7.13
CA GLN A 25 12.09 -10.08 8.49
C GLN A 25 12.53 -8.82 9.24
N ILE A 26 11.68 -8.34 10.15
CA ILE A 26 12.02 -7.23 11.03
C ILE A 26 13.12 -7.71 11.99
N LYS A 27 14.14 -6.89 12.21
CA LYS A 27 15.19 -7.21 13.18
C LYS A 27 14.57 -7.37 14.57
N PRO A 28 14.92 -8.43 15.33
CA PRO A 28 14.34 -8.66 16.64
C PRO A 28 14.62 -7.48 17.57
N GLY A 29 13.55 -6.92 18.13
CA GLY A 29 13.63 -5.85 19.12
C GLY A 29 14.05 -6.35 20.50
N VAL A 30 14.13 -5.41 21.45
CA VAL A 30 14.42 -5.70 22.87
C VAL A 30 13.26 -5.26 23.74
N TYR A 31 12.77 -6.15 24.60
CA TYR A 31 11.74 -5.83 25.58
C TYR A 31 12.34 -5.72 26.98
N ASN A 32 12.10 -4.59 27.67
CA ASN A 32 12.66 -4.33 29.01
C ASN A 32 11.64 -4.41 30.15
N GLY A 33 10.41 -4.88 29.88
CA GLY A 33 9.33 -5.00 30.87
C GLY A 33 8.34 -3.83 30.90
N TYR A 34 8.66 -2.70 30.27
CA TYR A 34 7.77 -1.53 30.20
C TYR A 34 7.78 -0.83 28.83
N GLN A 35 8.75 -1.14 27.98
CA GLN A 35 8.88 -0.64 26.61
C GLN A 35 9.36 -1.75 25.66
N ALA A 36 8.79 -1.75 24.45
CA ALA A 36 9.30 -2.48 23.31
C ALA A 36 10.24 -1.56 22.51
N GLN A 37 11.52 -1.91 22.46
CA GLN A 37 12.51 -1.28 21.59
C GLN A 37 12.45 -1.99 20.24
N ILE A 38 11.95 -1.32 19.22
CA ILE A 38 11.77 -1.88 17.88
C ILE A 38 12.61 -1.12 16.85
N ASP A 39 13.04 -1.80 15.79
CA ASP A 39 13.57 -1.17 14.58
C ASP A 39 12.44 -1.15 13.54
N PHE A 40 11.87 0.02 13.31
CA PHE A 40 10.81 0.21 12.32
C PHE A 40 11.42 0.78 11.04
N TYR A 41 11.76 -0.11 10.11
CA TYR A 41 12.37 0.19 8.80
C TYR A 41 13.62 1.09 8.90
N GLY A 42 14.54 0.76 9.82
CA GLY A 42 15.77 1.51 10.07
C GLY A 42 15.61 2.66 11.06
N ARG A 43 14.43 2.82 11.68
CA ARG A 43 14.18 3.83 12.73
C ARG A 43 13.99 3.15 14.09
N PRO A 44 14.92 3.35 15.05
CA PRO A 44 14.74 2.85 16.40
C PRO A 44 13.60 3.58 17.09
N LEU A 45 12.65 2.84 17.65
CA LEU A 45 11.51 3.37 18.40
C LEU A 45 11.41 2.68 19.77
N ALA A 46 11.02 3.45 20.78
CA ALA A 46 10.69 2.95 22.09
C ALA A 46 9.17 3.09 22.31
N ILE A 47 8.43 1.99 22.13
CA ILE A 47 6.97 1.99 22.30
C ILE A 47 6.63 1.54 23.73
N PRO A 48 5.93 2.38 24.54
CA PRO A 48 5.46 1.96 25.87
C PRO A 48 4.57 0.73 25.78
N CYS A 49 4.94 -0.34 26.48
CA CYS A 49 4.21 -1.61 26.47
C CYS A 49 4.31 -2.31 27.83
N SER A 50 3.20 -2.36 28.56
CA SER A 50 3.11 -2.99 29.87
C SER A 50 3.36 -4.50 29.79
N GLN A 51 4.04 -5.06 30.80
CA GLN A 51 4.24 -6.51 30.94
C GLN A 51 2.92 -7.28 31.09
N SER A 52 1.84 -6.62 31.53
CA SER A 52 0.52 -7.24 31.60
C SER A 52 -0.02 -7.66 30.21
N LEU A 53 0.48 -7.05 29.14
CA LEU A 53 0.15 -7.41 27.76
C LEU A 53 0.94 -8.62 27.22
N CYS A 54 1.99 -9.06 27.92
CA CYS A 54 2.78 -10.25 27.55
C CYS A 54 2.08 -11.56 27.97
N VAL A 55 0.81 -11.71 27.59
CA VAL A 55 0.00 -12.91 27.86
C VAL A 55 0.57 -14.11 27.10
N LYS A 56 0.53 -15.28 27.72
CA LYS A 56 0.96 -16.56 27.13
C LYS A 56 -0.24 -17.46 26.91
N SER A 57 -0.41 -17.96 25.70
CA SER A 57 -1.39 -18.99 25.37
C SER A 57 -0.92 -20.36 25.86
N LYS A 58 -1.87 -21.28 26.02
CA LYS A 58 -1.60 -22.70 26.29
C LYS A 58 -1.54 -23.56 25.02
N GLY A 59 -1.90 -22.96 23.88
CA GLY A 59 -1.99 -23.63 22.58
C GLY A 59 -2.85 -22.84 21.60
N ALA A 60 -3.05 -23.43 20.42
CA ALA A 60 -3.79 -22.85 19.30
C ALA A 60 -5.28 -23.26 19.24
N LYS A 61 -5.78 -24.07 20.19
CA LYS A 61 -7.18 -24.53 20.17
C LYS A 61 -8.14 -23.41 20.59
N GLU A 62 -9.41 -23.60 20.29
CA GLU A 62 -10.48 -22.60 20.48
C GLU A 62 -10.61 -22.19 21.95
N ASN A 63 -10.51 -23.15 22.87
CA ASN A 63 -10.54 -22.88 24.31
C ASN A 63 -9.32 -22.07 24.77
N ASP A 64 -8.15 -22.30 24.17
CA ASP A 64 -6.90 -21.58 24.50
C ASP A 64 -6.95 -20.16 23.96
N ALA A 65 -7.41 -19.97 22.71
CA ALA A 65 -7.65 -18.66 22.11
C ALA A 65 -8.68 -17.86 22.91
N ALA A 66 -9.79 -18.48 23.33
CA ALA A 66 -10.80 -17.84 24.17
C ALA A 66 -10.25 -17.49 25.56
N ALA A 67 -9.40 -18.32 26.15
CA ALA A 67 -8.73 -18.02 27.41
C ALA A 67 -7.76 -16.84 27.28
N TYR A 68 -6.98 -16.78 26.19
CA TYR A 68 -6.09 -15.67 25.86
C TYR A 68 -6.87 -14.36 25.71
N PHE A 69 -7.97 -14.37 24.94
CA PHE A 69 -8.81 -13.19 24.74
C PHE A 69 -9.37 -12.64 26.06
N ARG A 70 -9.84 -13.52 26.96
CA ARG A 70 -10.31 -13.12 28.30
C ARG A 70 -9.19 -12.55 29.16
N ALA A 71 -7.96 -13.04 29.02
CA ALA A 71 -6.81 -12.50 29.73
C ALA A 71 -6.47 -11.09 29.25
N MET A 72 -6.38 -10.87 27.93
CA MET A 72 -6.18 -9.55 27.34
C MET A 72 -7.30 -8.56 27.71
N SER A 73 -8.55 -9.03 27.79
CA SER A 73 -9.70 -8.20 28.20
C SER A 73 -9.59 -7.63 29.61
N ARG A 74 -8.78 -8.23 30.49
CA ARG A 74 -8.50 -7.70 31.84
C ARG A 74 -7.43 -6.60 31.84
N CYS A 75 -6.68 -6.44 30.75
CA CYS A 75 -5.63 -5.44 30.55
C CYS A 75 -6.13 -4.29 29.67
N LYS A 76 -7.41 -3.90 29.83
CA LYS A 76 -8.08 -2.95 28.96
C LYS A 76 -7.32 -1.62 28.89
N TYR A 77 -7.00 -1.04 30.05
CA TYR A 77 -6.29 0.24 30.15
C TYR A 77 -4.93 0.19 29.46
N GLU A 78 -4.16 -0.88 29.66
CA GLU A 78 -2.83 -1.03 29.05
C GLU A 78 -2.92 -1.23 27.54
N SER A 79 -3.91 -1.98 27.06
CA SER A 79 -4.13 -2.17 25.63
C SER A 79 -4.56 -0.88 24.92
N GLU A 80 -5.42 -0.07 25.55
CA GLU A 80 -5.80 1.27 25.06
C GLU A 80 -4.59 2.21 25.04
N SER A 81 -3.78 2.20 26.11
CA SER A 81 -2.56 3.02 26.20
C SER A 81 -1.53 2.66 25.12
N LEU A 82 -1.34 1.36 24.87
CA LEU A 82 -0.44 0.92 23.79
C LEU A 82 -0.98 1.34 22.42
N TRP A 83 -2.27 1.13 22.16
CA TRP A 83 -2.87 1.52 20.89
C TRP A 83 -2.75 3.02 20.63
N LYS A 84 -2.95 3.85 21.65
CA LYS A 84 -2.73 5.30 21.55
C LYS A 84 -1.29 5.64 21.14
N ALA A 85 -0.29 4.96 21.71
CA ALA A 85 1.11 5.17 21.32
C ALA A 85 1.39 4.74 19.87
N ILE A 86 0.76 3.64 19.41
CA ILE A 86 0.85 3.19 18.02
C ILE A 86 0.20 4.21 17.07
N ASP A 87 -1.01 4.69 17.39
CA ASP A 87 -1.74 5.69 16.60
C ASP A 87 -0.99 7.03 16.53
N GLU A 88 -0.44 7.51 17.65
CA GLU A 88 0.40 8.70 17.68
C GLU A 88 1.64 8.54 16.78
N GLN A 89 2.32 7.39 16.87
CA GLN A 89 3.50 7.13 16.06
C GLN A 89 3.17 6.98 14.56
N ALA A 90 2.07 6.31 14.23
CA ALA A 90 1.59 6.15 12.86
C ALA A 90 1.27 7.51 12.23
N LYS A 91 0.59 8.40 12.97
CA LYS A 91 0.34 9.79 12.55
C LYS A 91 1.61 10.59 12.34
N ASN A 92 2.58 10.47 13.26
CA ASN A 92 3.88 11.15 13.12
C ASN A 92 4.63 10.73 11.86
N PHE A 93 4.49 9.46 11.45
CA PHE A 93 5.12 8.91 10.26
C PHE A 93 4.27 9.02 8.99
N GLY A 94 3.03 9.53 9.07
CA GLY A 94 2.12 9.61 7.94
C GLY A 94 1.71 8.25 7.39
N LEU A 95 1.64 7.22 8.25
CA LEU A 95 1.28 5.87 7.85
C LEU A 95 -0.22 5.72 7.58
N ASN A 96 -0.58 4.84 6.64
CA ASN A 96 -1.95 4.38 6.44
C ASN A 96 -2.35 3.33 7.50
N ASP A 97 -3.55 2.73 7.37
CA ASP A 97 -3.99 1.68 8.30
C ASP A 97 -3.07 0.46 8.29
N TRP A 98 -2.51 0.09 7.14
CA TRP A 98 -1.54 -1.02 7.04
C TRP A 98 -0.29 -0.75 7.88
N GLY A 99 0.20 0.49 7.93
CA GLY A 99 1.33 0.85 8.77
C GLY A 99 1.04 0.76 10.27
N HIS A 100 -0.22 0.91 10.70
CA HIS A 100 -0.61 0.60 12.08
C HIS A 100 -0.44 -0.90 12.37
N PHE A 101 -0.84 -1.75 11.41
CA PHE A 101 -0.61 -3.19 11.51
C PHE A 101 0.90 -3.51 11.56
N CYS A 102 1.72 -2.92 10.69
CA CYS A 102 3.17 -3.14 10.69
C CYS A 102 3.83 -2.73 12.01
N LEU A 103 3.48 -1.54 12.56
CA LEU A 103 3.99 -1.09 13.86
C LEU A 103 3.61 -2.06 14.98
N LEU A 104 2.33 -2.44 15.03
CA LEU A 104 1.83 -3.37 16.05
C LEU A 104 2.45 -4.76 15.89
N ARG A 105 2.69 -5.22 14.66
CA ARG A 105 3.41 -6.48 14.34
C ARG A 105 4.83 -6.44 14.90
N SER A 106 5.57 -5.35 14.70
CA SER A 106 6.91 -5.20 15.29
C SER A 106 6.89 -5.27 16.83
N VAL A 107 5.88 -4.68 17.47
CA VAL A 107 5.70 -4.77 18.93
C VAL A 107 5.39 -6.22 19.33
N ALA A 108 4.45 -6.87 18.65
CA ALA A 108 4.07 -8.27 18.93
C ALA A 108 5.28 -9.22 18.84
N GLU A 109 6.08 -9.08 17.78
CA GLU A 109 7.30 -9.88 17.56
C GLU A 109 8.37 -9.66 18.62
N THR A 110 8.43 -8.45 19.18
CA THR A 110 9.37 -8.07 20.23
C THR A 110 8.96 -8.58 21.60
N ILE A 111 7.66 -8.54 21.94
CA ILE A 111 7.18 -8.90 23.29
C ILE A 111 6.78 -10.38 23.42
N HIS A 112 6.49 -11.06 22.30
CA HIS A 112 6.14 -12.49 22.29
C HIS A 112 7.16 -13.29 21.46
N SER A 113 7.71 -14.35 22.05
CA SER A 113 8.57 -15.30 21.33
C SER A 113 7.79 -16.40 20.60
N ASN A 114 6.60 -16.74 21.10
CA ASN A 114 5.73 -17.75 20.50
C ASN A 114 4.88 -17.14 19.37
N SER A 115 4.78 -17.84 18.23
CA SER A 115 4.05 -17.36 17.05
C SER A 115 2.54 -17.27 17.25
N ASP A 116 1.94 -18.21 17.97
CA ASP A 116 0.50 -18.20 18.25
C ASP A 116 0.14 -17.03 19.18
N ASP A 117 0.99 -16.73 20.17
CA ASP A 117 0.83 -15.55 21.04
C ASP A 117 0.86 -14.25 20.24
N ARG A 118 1.74 -14.12 19.25
CA ARG A 118 1.78 -12.94 18.35
C ARG A 118 0.48 -12.79 17.57
N VAL A 119 -0.02 -13.89 16.99
CA VAL A 119 -1.29 -13.89 16.23
C VAL A 119 -2.46 -13.50 17.13
N LEU A 120 -2.55 -14.09 18.33
CA LEU A 120 -3.61 -13.79 19.30
C LEU A 120 -3.56 -12.35 19.82
N PHE A 121 -2.37 -11.83 20.08
CA PHE A 121 -2.14 -10.45 20.46
C PHE A 121 -2.61 -9.49 19.36
N LEU A 122 -2.16 -9.70 18.11
CA LEU A 122 -2.54 -8.88 16.97
C LEU A 122 -4.06 -8.93 16.73
N PHE A 123 -4.66 -10.11 16.78
CA PHE A 123 -6.10 -10.28 16.67
C PHE A 123 -6.85 -9.45 17.72
N TYR A 124 -6.45 -9.53 18.99
CA TYR A 124 -7.11 -8.78 20.05
C TYR A 124 -6.97 -7.26 19.86
N MET A 125 -5.75 -6.80 19.61
CA MET A 125 -5.43 -5.37 19.50
C MET A 125 -6.09 -4.73 18.27
N LEU A 126 -5.98 -5.34 17.09
CA LEU A 126 -6.58 -4.80 15.87
C LEU A 126 -8.11 -4.80 15.93
N ARG A 127 -8.72 -5.84 16.52
CA ARG A 127 -10.18 -5.91 16.67
C ARG A 127 -10.71 -4.88 17.67
N ASN A 128 -10.18 -4.90 18.89
CA ASN A 128 -10.80 -4.19 20.02
C ASN A 128 -10.29 -2.76 20.20
N GLN A 129 -9.04 -2.48 19.81
CA GLN A 129 -8.47 -1.15 19.90
C GLN A 129 -8.45 -0.45 18.54
N GLY A 130 -8.08 -1.17 17.48
CA GLY A 130 -8.08 -0.63 16.11
C GLY A 130 -9.44 -0.58 15.44
N GLY A 131 -10.43 -1.33 15.93
CA GLY A 131 -11.78 -1.37 15.36
C GLY A 131 -11.84 -2.04 13.97
N TYR A 132 -10.85 -2.86 13.62
CA TYR A 132 -10.77 -3.50 12.31
C TYR A 132 -11.52 -4.84 12.26
N LYS A 133 -12.09 -5.14 11.09
CA LYS A 133 -12.59 -6.45 10.73
C LYS A 133 -11.40 -7.42 10.61
N VAL A 134 -11.20 -8.19 11.67
CA VAL A 134 -10.14 -9.21 11.75
C VAL A 134 -10.74 -10.54 12.16
N LYS A 135 -10.18 -11.64 11.66
CA LYS A 135 -10.57 -13.00 12.06
C LYS A 135 -9.36 -13.79 12.49
N LEU A 136 -9.59 -14.67 13.46
CA LEU A 136 -8.65 -15.71 13.83
C LEU A 136 -8.98 -16.98 13.04
N ALA A 137 -7.97 -17.55 12.42
CA ALA A 137 -8.07 -18.82 11.72
C ALA A 137 -7.06 -19.83 12.28
N ARG A 138 -7.35 -21.11 12.12
CA ARG A 138 -6.43 -22.20 12.41
C ARG A 138 -6.30 -23.11 11.20
N GLY A 139 -5.07 -23.36 10.78
CA GLY A 139 -4.78 -24.30 9.72
C GLY A 139 -5.32 -25.71 10.05
N ARG A 140 -5.99 -26.34 9.08
CA ARG A 140 -6.57 -27.68 9.24
C ARG A 140 -5.51 -28.77 9.39
N GLU A 141 -4.40 -28.63 8.70
CA GLU A 141 -3.29 -29.60 8.61
C GLU A 141 -2.16 -29.22 9.58
N SER A 142 -1.74 -27.96 9.56
CA SER A 142 -0.66 -27.42 10.36
C SER A 142 -1.05 -27.17 11.81
N GLY A 143 -2.35 -26.94 12.07
CA GLY A 143 -2.85 -26.55 13.40
C GLY A 143 -2.40 -25.17 13.88
N LYS A 144 -1.67 -24.41 13.06
CA LYS A 144 -1.12 -23.09 13.40
C LYS A 144 -2.19 -22.01 13.34
N LEU A 145 -2.08 -20.99 14.19
CA LEU A 145 -2.94 -19.81 14.10
C LEU A 145 -2.50 -18.89 12.96
N THR A 146 -3.48 -18.33 12.27
CA THR A 146 -3.33 -17.33 11.20
C THR A 146 -4.24 -16.14 11.49
N LEU A 147 -3.68 -14.94 11.37
CA LEU A 147 -4.43 -13.69 11.40
C LEU A 147 -4.99 -13.41 10.01
N LEU A 148 -6.30 -13.17 9.92
CA LEU A 148 -6.94 -12.70 8.70
C LEU A 148 -7.39 -11.25 8.85
N LEU A 149 -7.10 -10.42 7.85
CA LEU A 149 -7.54 -9.03 7.79
C LEU A 149 -8.50 -8.82 6.62
N ALA A 150 -9.62 -8.16 6.87
CA ALA A 150 -10.42 -7.60 5.80
C ALA A 150 -9.79 -6.28 5.35
N ILE A 151 -9.35 -6.25 4.10
CA ILE A 151 -8.90 -5.05 3.41
C ILE A 151 -10.09 -4.55 2.59
N ASP A 152 -10.21 -3.23 2.46
CA ASP A 152 -11.28 -2.59 1.69
C ASP A 152 -11.56 -3.34 0.37
N ASN A 153 -12.78 -3.83 0.20
CA ASN A 153 -13.17 -4.66 -0.95
C ASN A 153 -13.01 -3.95 -2.30
N ASP A 154 -13.01 -2.62 -2.33
CA ASP A 154 -12.70 -1.84 -3.55
C ASP A 154 -11.19 -1.84 -3.88
N LYS A 155 -10.36 -2.37 -2.96
CA LYS A 155 -8.90 -2.47 -3.07
C LYS A 155 -8.51 -3.94 -3.10
N GLU A 156 -8.54 -4.54 -4.31
CA GLU A 156 -8.01 -5.89 -4.51
C GLU A 156 -6.55 -5.94 -4.05
N VAL A 157 -6.18 -7.02 -3.37
CA VAL A 157 -4.79 -7.30 -3.00
C VAL A 157 -4.33 -8.55 -3.70
N TYR A 158 -3.25 -8.42 -4.47
CA TYR A 158 -2.79 -9.47 -5.38
C TYR A 158 -1.76 -10.41 -4.75
N SER A 159 -1.16 -10.02 -3.62
CA SER A 159 -0.03 -10.70 -2.97
C SER A 159 -0.40 -11.69 -1.85
N TYR A 160 -1.69 -11.81 -1.51
CA TYR A 160 -2.15 -12.67 -0.41
C TYR A 160 -3.29 -13.60 -0.83
N ILE A 161 -3.29 -14.79 -0.24
CA ILE A 161 -4.45 -15.69 -0.26
C ILE A 161 -5.55 -15.09 0.60
N PHE A 162 -6.79 -15.30 0.18
CA PHE A 162 -7.95 -14.84 0.92
C PHE A 162 -9.05 -15.89 1.01
N PHE A 163 -9.94 -15.64 1.95
CA PHE A 163 -11.16 -16.41 2.18
C PHE A 163 -12.34 -15.45 2.18
N ARG A 164 -13.45 -15.85 1.57
CA ARG A 164 -14.69 -15.07 1.64
C ARG A 164 -15.54 -15.52 2.82
N PHE A 165 -15.99 -14.54 3.60
CA PHE A 165 -16.93 -14.76 4.69
C PHE A 165 -18.21 -13.99 4.38
N LYS A 166 -19.33 -14.71 4.34
CA LYS A 166 -20.65 -14.08 4.37
C LYS A 166 -20.86 -13.40 5.72
N GLU A 167 -20.96 -12.07 5.70
CA GLU A 167 -21.29 -11.21 6.84
C GLU A 167 -22.53 -10.41 6.46
N ASN A 168 -23.66 -10.64 7.14
CA ASN A 168 -24.98 -10.19 6.69
C ASN A 168 -25.29 -10.66 5.25
N GLU A 169 -25.57 -9.73 4.34
CA GLU A 169 -25.87 -9.99 2.93
C GLU A 169 -24.64 -9.87 2.02
N GLU A 170 -23.48 -9.50 2.57
CA GLU A 170 -22.25 -9.24 1.82
C GLU A 170 -21.23 -10.37 1.99
N ASN A 171 -20.42 -10.59 0.95
CA ASN A 171 -19.24 -11.46 1.04
C ASN A 171 -17.99 -10.58 1.21
N ILE A 172 -17.38 -10.64 2.39
CA ILE A 172 -16.17 -9.87 2.70
C ILE A 172 -14.94 -10.75 2.48
N LYS A 173 -13.92 -10.21 1.80
CA LYS A 173 -12.62 -10.88 1.63
C LYS A 173 -11.76 -10.67 2.87
N TYR A 174 -11.19 -11.76 3.37
CA TYR A 174 -10.24 -11.78 4.49
C TYR A 174 -8.93 -12.40 4.03
N TYR A 175 -7.86 -11.62 4.01
CA TYR A 175 -6.53 -12.00 3.53
C TYR A 175 -5.67 -12.60 4.65
N THR A 176 -4.87 -13.61 4.34
CA THR A 176 -3.92 -14.24 5.28
C THR A 176 -2.65 -13.42 5.42
N VAL A 177 -2.60 -12.51 6.39
CA VAL A 177 -1.54 -11.50 6.47
C VAL A 177 -0.42 -11.83 7.46
N TYR A 178 -0.66 -12.73 8.43
CA TYR A 178 0.32 -13.06 9.48
C TYR A 178 0.07 -14.42 10.12
N GLY A 179 1.16 -15.12 10.49
CA GLY A 179 1.11 -16.46 11.07
C GLY A 179 0.84 -17.56 10.03
N GLY A 180 0.43 -18.74 10.50
CA GLY A 180 -0.11 -19.80 9.65
C GLY A 180 0.88 -20.75 8.96
N GLY A 181 0.29 -21.64 8.15
CA GLY A 181 0.92 -22.72 7.39
C GLY A 181 1.07 -22.43 5.90
N THR A 182 0.88 -23.43 5.04
CA THR A 182 1.18 -23.33 3.60
C THR A 182 0.07 -22.65 2.80
N ALA A 183 0.42 -22.13 1.62
CA ALA A 183 -0.48 -21.40 0.71
C ALA A 183 -1.78 -22.14 0.29
N LYS A 184 -1.87 -23.46 0.45
CA LYS A 184 -3.00 -24.29 -0.02
C LYS A 184 -3.86 -24.86 1.10
N GLU A 185 -3.58 -24.49 2.34
CA GLU A 185 -4.21 -25.08 3.51
C GLU A 185 -5.65 -24.55 3.71
N SER A 186 -6.61 -25.45 3.95
CA SER A 186 -7.95 -25.09 4.42
C SER A 186 -7.90 -24.64 5.89
N ILE A 187 -8.79 -23.73 6.28
CA ILE A 187 -8.80 -23.17 7.64
C ILE A 187 -10.09 -23.49 8.40
N TYR A 188 -9.97 -23.54 9.72
CA TYR A 188 -11.09 -23.37 10.65
C TYR A 188 -11.15 -21.92 11.12
N SER A 189 -12.33 -21.31 11.06
CA SER A 189 -12.59 -20.00 11.65
C SER A 189 -14.04 -19.91 12.14
N TYR A 190 -14.36 -18.88 12.90
CA TYR A 190 -15.70 -18.67 13.43
C TYR A 190 -16.60 -17.90 12.44
N ALA A 191 -17.90 -18.18 12.50
CA ALA A 191 -18.92 -17.49 11.71
C ALA A 191 -19.08 -16.02 12.13
N PHE A 192 -19.80 -15.25 11.32
CA PHE A 192 -20.12 -13.85 11.61
C PHE A 192 -20.76 -13.68 13.01
N ASN A 193 -20.41 -12.58 13.68
CA ASN A 193 -21.01 -12.14 14.94
C ASN A 193 -21.56 -10.72 14.72
N GLU A 194 -22.80 -10.45 15.13
CA GLU A 194 -23.44 -9.14 14.99
C GLU A 194 -22.60 -7.99 15.57
N GLN A 195 -21.81 -8.26 16.62
CA GLN A 195 -20.91 -7.26 17.20
C GLN A 195 -19.77 -6.84 16.25
N ASP A 196 -19.47 -7.61 15.22
CA ASP A 196 -18.46 -7.29 14.20
C ASP A 196 -19.02 -6.35 13.10
N GLN A 197 -20.32 -6.00 13.13
CA GLN A 197 -20.93 -5.11 12.14
C GLN A 197 -20.38 -3.68 12.21
N VAL A 198 -20.00 -3.21 13.41
CA VAL A 198 -19.45 -1.87 13.62
C VAL A 198 -17.96 -1.75 13.26
N LEU A 199 -17.30 -2.87 12.97
CA LEU A 199 -15.87 -2.89 12.64
C LEU A 199 -15.66 -2.49 11.18
N ARG A 200 -14.56 -1.78 10.90
CA ARG A 200 -14.22 -1.28 9.57
C ARG A 200 -13.21 -2.18 8.85
N GLN A 201 -13.22 -2.15 7.53
CA GLN A 201 -12.17 -2.77 6.71
C GLN A 201 -10.91 -1.89 6.75
N MET A 202 -9.74 -2.51 6.53
CA MET A 202 -8.45 -1.82 6.52
C MET A 202 -8.24 -1.09 5.19
N GLY A 203 -7.92 0.21 5.25
CA GLY A 203 -7.55 0.98 4.08
C GLY A 203 -6.08 0.83 3.70
N LEU A 204 -5.78 0.95 2.40
CA LEU A 204 -4.41 0.98 1.88
C LEU A 204 -4.01 2.38 1.36
N ASP A 205 -4.94 3.32 1.36
CA ASP A 205 -4.72 4.68 0.90
C ASP A 205 -3.77 5.47 1.79
N PHE A 206 -2.91 6.27 1.17
CA PHE A 206 -2.07 7.25 1.85
C PHE A 206 -2.76 8.61 1.85
N ASP A 207 -3.21 9.06 3.02
CA ASP A 207 -3.83 10.38 3.16
C ASP A 207 -2.80 11.49 3.41
N GLN A 208 -1.54 11.13 3.63
CA GLN A 208 -0.42 12.04 3.85
C GLN A 208 0.86 11.50 3.23
N THR A 209 1.79 12.39 2.90
CA THR A 209 3.16 12.00 2.54
C THR A 209 3.84 11.32 3.73
N LEU A 210 4.57 10.24 3.45
CA LEU A 210 5.34 9.50 4.44
C LEU A 210 6.46 10.35 5.07
N LYS A 211 6.69 10.10 6.36
CA LYS A 211 7.63 10.84 7.22
C LYS A 211 8.45 9.91 8.12
N ILE A 212 8.91 8.78 7.59
CA ILE A 212 9.76 7.82 8.31
C ILE A 212 11.22 8.32 8.28
N GLY A 213 11.43 9.50 8.86
CA GLY A 213 12.69 10.25 8.82
C GLY A 213 12.91 11.03 7.50
N ALA A 214 14.09 11.63 7.39
CA ALA A 214 14.50 12.39 6.20
C ALA A 214 15.08 11.47 5.11
N CYS A 215 15.06 11.94 3.87
CA CYS A 215 15.72 11.28 2.75
C CYS A 215 17.23 11.12 3.02
N ASP A 216 17.73 9.90 2.85
CA ASP A 216 19.11 9.49 3.14
C ASP A 216 19.89 9.11 1.87
N LYS A 217 19.21 9.01 0.72
CA LYS A 217 19.81 8.70 -0.57
C LYS A 217 19.40 9.70 -1.64
N LYS A 218 20.11 9.69 -2.77
CA LYS A 218 19.84 10.55 -3.93
C LYS A 218 20.07 9.78 -5.24
N ARG A 219 19.27 10.10 -6.26
CA ARG A 219 19.48 9.64 -7.63
C ARG A 219 19.72 10.82 -8.55
N SER A 220 20.69 10.67 -9.44
CA SER A 220 20.98 11.61 -10.52
C SER A 220 20.20 11.21 -11.78
N LEU A 221 19.30 12.07 -12.23
CA LEU A 221 18.51 11.86 -13.44
C LEU A 221 18.89 12.89 -14.49
N GLN A 222 19.09 12.43 -15.73
CA GLN A 222 19.32 13.33 -16.85
C GLN A 222 17.99 13.96 -17.27
N VAL A 223 18.02 15.23 -17.63
CA VAL A 223 16.91 15.95 -18.27
C VAL A 223 17.40 16.36 -19.66
N PRO A 224 17.35 15.47 -20.66
CA PRO A 224 18.12 15.63 -21.90
C PRO A 224 17.75 16.89 -22.68
N LYS A 225 16.45 17.24 -22.76
CA LYS A 225 15.97 18.44 -23.46
C LYS A 225 16.54 19.74 -22.88
N GLN A 226 16.85 19.75 -21.58
CA GLN A 226 17.41 20.90 -20.86
C GLN A 226 18.93 20.81 -20.72
N LYS A 227 19.56 19.68 -21.12
CA LYS A 227 20.97 19.37 -20.87
C LYS A 227 21.34 19.57 -19.38
N ALA A 228 20.44 19.15 -18.49
CA ALA A 228 20.58 19.32 -17.06
C ALA A 228 20.60 17.97 -16.33
N VAL A 229 21.10 17.98 -15.10
CA VAL A 229 21.03 16.84 -14.19
C VAL A 229 20.19 17.24 -12.98
N LEU A 230 19.15 16.46 -12.70
CA LEU A 230 18.30 16.63 -11.54
C LEU A 230 18.69 15.62 -10.46
N GLN A 231 18.92 16.10 -9.24
CA GLN A 231 19.21 15.25 -8.08
C GLN A 231 17.93 15.05 -7.29
N LEU A 232 17.38 13.84 -7.31
CA LEU A 232 16.18 13.51 -6.56
C LEU A 232 16.52 12.74 -5.29
N PRO A 233 16.25 13.31 -4.10
CA PRO A 233 16.38 12.58 -2.85
C PRO A 233 15.27 11.52 -2.71
N TYR A 234 15.56 10.43 -1.99
CA TYR A 234 14.59 9.42 -1.59
C TYR A 234 14.99 8.81 -0.24
N ASN A 235 14.04 8.16 0.44
CA ASN A 235 14.20 7.66 1.81
C ASN A 235 14.17 6.12 1.83
N SER A 236 15.28 5.50 2.23
CA SER A 236 15.39 4.04 2.31
C SER A 236 14.43 3.41 3.31
N SER A 237 14.00 4.14 4.36
CA SER A 237 12.97 3.68 5.29
C SER A 237 11.58 3.64 4.65
N HIS A 238 11.26 4.58 3.77
CA HIS A 238 10.00 4.54 3.01
C HIS A 238 10.01 3.34 2.07
N MET A 239 11.11 3.13 1.33
CA MET A 239 11.27 2.00 0.43
C MET A 239 11.03 0.66 1.14
N ALA A 240 11.63 0.48 2.32
CA ALA A 240 11.47 -0.75 3.09
C ALA A 240 10.04 -0.93 3.64
N TYR A 241 9.35 0.17 3.94
CA TYR A 241 7.95 0.12 4.36
C TYR A 241 7.00 -0.16 3.19
N LEU A 242 7.18 0.51 2.05
CA LEU A 242 6.36 0.33 0.85
C LEU A 242 6.47 -1.09 0.28
N ASP A 243 7.63 -1.71 0.40
CA ASP A 243 7.83 -3.13 0.09
C ASP A 243 7.07 -4.09 1.02
N ASP A 244 6.63 -3.60 2.18
CA ASP A 244 5.80 -4.32 3.13
C ASP A 244 4.31 -3.99 3.02
N VAL A 245 3.94 -3.02 2.17
CA VAL A 245 2.55 -2.76 1.80
C VAL A 245 2.15 -3.73 0.68
N PRO A 246 0.98 -4.41 0.78
CA PRO A 246 0.53 -5.33 -0.26
C PRO A 246 0.40 -4.66 -1.62
N MET A 247 0.75 -5.42 -2.67
CA MET A 247 0.45 -5.01 -4.04
C MET A 247 -1.06 -4.96 -4.27
N THR A 248 -1.55 -3.84 -4.80
CA THR A 248 -2.98 -3.52 -4.86
C THR A 248 -3.33 -2.76 -6.15
N VAL A 249 -4.52 -2.15 -6.19
CA VAL A 249 -5.09 -1.49 -7.37
C VAL A 249 -4.38 -0.17 -7.74
N PHE A 250 -4.29 0.13 -9.03
CA PHE A 250 -3.62 1.33 -9.57
C PHE A 250 -4.02 2.67 -8.93
N PRO A 251 -5.31 2.95 -8.58
CA PRO A 251 -5.67 4.22 -7.98
C PRO A 251 -4.87 4.60 -6.73
N ILE A 252 -4.35 3.62 -5.98
CA ILE A 252 -3.50 3.88 -4.82
C ILE A 252 -2.16 4.45 -5.27
N TYR A 253 -1.44 3.77 -6.17
CA TYR A 253 -0.15 4.22 -6.71
C TYR A 253 -0.23 5.59 -7.39
N PHE A 254 -1.29 5.83 -8.16
CA PHE A 254 -1.54 7.10 -8.83
C PHE A 254 -1.86 8.25 -7.86
N SER A 255 -2.30 7.95 -6.64
CA SER A 255 -2.70 8.96 -5.65
C SER A 255 -1.65 9.18 -4.55
N THR A 256 -0.62 8.33 -4.46
CA THR A 256 0.45 8.45 -3.48
C THR A 256 1.45 9.53 -3.87
N ASP A 257 1.86 10.36 -2.90
CA ASP A 257 2.86 11.40 -3.12
C ASP A 257 4.30 10.86 -2.95
N ALA A 258 5.26 11.42 -3.70
CA ALA A 258 6.70 11.19 -3.46
C ALA A 258 7.17 11.84 -2.13
N PRO A 259 8.39 11.61 -1.62
CA PRO A 259 8.90 12.28 -0.42
C PRO A 259 8.94 13.79 -0.57
N THR A 260 8.64 14.51 0.52
CA THR A 260 8.61 15.98 0.54
C THR A 260 9.86 16.61 -0.11
N GLU A 261 11.06 16.08 0.19
CA GLU A 261 12.31 16.58 -0.38
C GLU A 261 12.42 16.32 -1.89
N ALA A 262 11.89 15.20 -2.38
CA ALA A 262 11.84 14.87 -3.80
C ALA A 262 10.83 15.76 -4.53
N GLN A 263 9.66 15.96 -3.91
CA GLN A 263 8.64 16.89 -4.40
C GLN A 263 9.23 18.29 -4.53
N GLN A 264 9.90 18.79 -3.49
CA GLN A 264 10.52 20.12 -3.50
C GLN A 264 11.57 20.24 -4.61
N ALA A 265 12.45 19.24 -4.78
CA ALA A 265 13.46 19.24 -5.84
C ALA A 265 12.83 19.30 -7.25
N LEU A 266 11.75 18.54 -7.49
CA LEU A 266 11.00 18.56 -8.74
C LEU A 266 10.30 19.90 -8.96
N LEU A 267 9.61 20.40 -7.92
CA LEU A 267 8.88 21.66 -7.94
C LEU A 267 9.81 22.85 -8.20
N ASP A 268 10.94 22.93 -7.51
CA ASP A 268 11.94 23.99 -7.70
C ASP A 268 12.48 23.99 -9.13
N TYR A 269 12.83 22.81 -9.65
CA TYR A 269 13.40 22.66 -10.97
C TYR A 269 12.41 23.08 -12.09
N PHE A 270 11.19 22.54 -12.06
CA PHE A 270 10.21 22.79 -13.13
C PHE A 270 9.49 24.14 -12.95
N SER A 271 9.23 24.59 -11.71
CA SER A 271 8.57 25.89 -11.48
C SER A 271 9.44 27.07 -11.87
N ALA A 272 10.78 26.96 -11.73
CA ALA A 272 11.71 27.98 -12.23
C ALA A 272 11.63 28.21 -13.75
N GLN A 273 11.02 27.27 -14.48
CA GLN A 273 10.86 27.35 -15.94
C GLN A 273 9.42 27.64 -16.37
N LYS A 274 8.43 27.63 -15.45
CA LYS A 274 7.00 27.80 -15.77
C LYS A 274 6.69 29.05 -16.60
N SER A 275 7.34 30.19 -16.32
CA SER A 275 7.10 31.44 -17.07
C SER A 275 7.52 31.38 -18.54
N ARG A 276 8.27 30.36 -18.95
CA ARG A 276 8.75 30.17 -20.32
C ARG A 276 7.87 29.22 -21.16
N TYR A 277 6.90 28.57 -20.55
CA TYR A 277 6.11 27.52 -21.18
C TYR A 277 4.61 27.74 -20.93
N SER A 278 3.81 27.54 -21.96
CA SER A 278 2.37 27.30 -21.81
C SER A 278 2.12 26.00 -21.01
N GLN A 279 0.89 25.81 -20.53
CA GLN A 279 0.50 24.58 -19.83
C GLN A 279 0.79 23.33 -20.70
N GLN A 280 0.46 23.38 -21.99
CA GLN A 280 0.72 22.30 -22.93
C GLN A 280 2.21 22.02 -23.10
N GLU A 281 3.03 23.05 -23.26
CA GLU A 281 4.49 22.89 -23.39
C GLU A 281 5.12 22.34 -22.10
N MET A 282 4.60 22.75 -20.94
CA MET A 282 5.03 22.20 -19.66
C MET A 282 4.67 20.72 -19.56
N VAL A 283 3.44 20.31 -19.93
CA VAL A 283 3.07 18.88 -19.95
C VAL A 283 3.93 18.10 -20.93
N ALA A 284 4.19 18.62 -22.14
CA ALA A 284 5.08 17.97 -23.11
C ALA A 284 6.53 17.85 -22.61
N LEU A 285 6.99 18.83 -21.82
CA LEU A 285 8.28 18.78 -21.15
C LEU A 285 8.32 17.67 -20.08
N LEU A 286 7.31 17.61 -19.20
CA LEU A 286 7.21 16.58 -18.17
C LEU A 286 7.10 15.19 -18.78
N LEU A 287 6.35 15.05 -19.88
CA LEU A 287 6.20 13.79 -20.61
C LEU A 287 7.55 13.31 -21.12
N SER A 288 8.29 14.22 -21.76
CA SER A 288 9.63 13.93 -22.26
C SER A 288 10.64 13.61 -21.15
N PHE A 289 10.51 14.25 -19.99
CA PHE A 289 11.34 13.94 -18.84
C PHE A 289 11.11 12.50 -18.39
N VAL A 290 9.86 12.09 -18.16
CA VAL A 290 9.56 10.71 -17.72
C VAL A 290 9.96 9.67 -18.77
N GLN A 291 9.72 9.94 -20.07
CA GLN A 291 10.13 9.05 -21.17
C GLN A 291 11.64 8.77 -21.24
N SER A 292 12.49 9.71 -20.77
CA SER A 292 13.94 9.68 -21.03
C SER A 292 14.82 9.63 -19.78
N ALA A 293 14.32 10.05 -18.62
CA ALA A 293 15.09 10.08 -17.38
C ALA A 293 15.23 8.70 -16.73
N PHE A 294 14.31 7.78 -17.02
CA PHE A 294 14.25 6.44 -16.42
C PHE A 294 14.49 5.36 -17.49
N ALA A 295 15.34 4.39 -17.18
CA ALA A 295 15.54 3.24 -18.06
C ALA A 295 14.31 2.31 -17.99
N TYR A 296 13.98 1.67 -19.11
CA TYR A 296 12.83 0.77 -19.20
C TYR A 296 13.25 -0.69 -19.00
N LYS A 297 12.49 -1.42 -18.21
CA LYS A 297 12.56 -2.88 -18.03
C LYS A 297 11.25 -3.31 -17.37
N THR A 298 10.66 -4.41 -17.81
CA THR A 298 9.43 -4.94 -17.18
C THR A 298 9.75 -5.53 -15.80
N ASP A 299 8.76 -5.57 -14.92
CA ASP A 299 8.91 -6.18 -13.61
C ASP A 299 9.40 -7.63 -13.65
N GLU A 300 8.83 -8.46 -14.53
CA GLU A 300 9.28 -9.84 -14.74
C GLU A 300 10.79 -9.93 -15.08
N GLN A 301 11.32 -8.98 -15.85
CA GLN A 301 12.75 -8.96 -16.19
C GLN A 301 13.63 -8.46 -15.04
N GLN A 302 13.07 -7.66 -14.12
CA GLN A 302 13.80 -7.08 -13.00
C GLN A 302 13.75 -7.95 -11.74
N PHE A 303 12.58 -8.50 -11.43
CA PHE A 303 12.28 -9.19 -10.18
C PHE A 303 11.88 -10.65 -10.37
N GLY A 304 11.40 -11.03 -11.57
CA GLY A 304 10.84 -12.37 -11.84
C GLY A 304 9.40 -12.53 -11.36
N TYR A 305 8.73 -11.42 -11.04
CA TYR A 305 7.32 -11.33 -10.68
C TYR A 305 6.86 -9.87 -10.88
N GLU A 306 5.53 -9.65 -10.90
CA GLU A 306 4.90 -8.32 -11.03
C GLU A 306 5.05 -7.47 -9.74
N LYS A 307 5.48 -6.21 -9.84
CA LYS A 307 5.64 -5.29 -8.70
C LYS A 307 5.46 -3.81 -9.12
N TYR A 308 4.24 -3.31 -8.93
CA TYR A 308 3.95 -1.89 -9.14
C TYR A 308 4.71 -0.96 -8.19
N PHE A 309 5.23 0.15 -8.72
CA PHE A 309 5.95 1.15 -7.95
C PHE A 309 5.10 2.35 -7.54
N TYR A 310 5.29 2.77 -6.29
CA TYR A 310 4.95 4.12 -5.86
C TYR A 310 5.89 5.15 -6.51
N PRO A 311 5.51 6.45 -6.63
CA PRO A 311 6.38 7.46 -7.25
C PRO A 311 7.79 7.57 -6.64
N GLU A 312 7.94 7.31 -5.33
CA GLU A 312 9.25 7.23 -4.69
C GLU A 312 10.09 6.05 -5.18
N GLU A 313 9.46 4.89 -5.38
CA GLU A 313 10.13 3.68 -5.86
C GLU A 313 10.64 3.86 -7.30
N VAL A 314 9.88 4.56 -8.16
CA VAL A 314 10.33 4.96 -9.50
C VAL A 314 11.61 5.80 -9.43
N ILE A 315 11.71 6.70 -8.44
CA ILE A 315 12.93 7.48 -8.18
C ILE A 315 14.06 6.57 -7.69
N ALA A 316 13.80 5.60 -6.83
CA ALA A 316 14.84 4.78 -6.23
C ALA A 316 15.39 3.67 -7.15
N TYR A 317 14.54 2.98 -7.92
CA TYR A 317 14.91 1.79 -8.69
C TYR A 317 15.52 2.13 -10.07
N PRO A 318 16.53 1.36 -10.53
CA PRO A 318 17.24 1.67 -11.78
C PRO A 318 16.37 1.63 -13.04
N TYR A 319 15.29 0.85 -13.04
CA TYR A 319 14.33 0.76 -14.13
C TYR A 319 12.90 0.97 -13.63
N SER A 320 11.98 1.24 -14.56
CA SER A 320 10.53 1.32 -14.36
C SER A 320 9.82 1.05 -15.70
N ASP A 321 8.61 0.51 -15.63
CA ASP A 321 7.77 0.23 -16.79
C ASP A 321 6.52 1.14 -16.85
N CYS A 322 5.41 0.65 -17.39
CA CYS A 322 4.39 1.52 -17.97
C CYS A 322 3.46 2.19 -16.96
N GLU A 323 3.02 1.44 -15.97
CA GLU A 323 2.18 1.88 -14.86
C GLU A 323 2.95 2.80 -13.91
N ASP A 324 4.20 2.48 -13.62
CA ASP A 324 5.12 3.25 -12.80
C ASP A 324 5.31 4.66 -13.34
N ARG A 325 5.66 4.72 -14.63
CA ARG A 325 5.86 5.97 -15.37
C ARG A 325 4.56 6.75 -15.47
N SER A 326 3.43 6.08 -15.62
CA SER A 326 2.10 6.70 -15.67
C SER A 326 1.68 7.30 -14.33
N ALA A 327 1.97 6.63 -13.22
CA ALA A 327 1.75 7.18 -11.88
C ALA A 327 2.63 8.42 -11.63
N LEU A 328 3.93 8.33 -11.91
CA LEU A 328 4.86 9.46 -11.75
C LEU A 328 4.48 10.65 -12.64
N PHE A 329 4.16 10.41 -13.92
CA PHE A 329 3.75 11.46 -14.85
C PHE A 329 2.44 12.12 -14.41
N SER A 330 1.45 11.34 -13.99
CA SER A 330 0.18 11.87 -13.47
C SER A 330 0.40 12.76 -12.26
N TRP A 331 1.28 12.35 -11.34
CA TRP A 331 1.67 13.15 -10.19
C TRP A 331 2.31 14.47 -10.63
N LEU A 332 3.29 14.44 -11.54
CA LEU A 332 3.97 15.63 -12.05
C LEU A 332 3.00 16.62 -12.71
N VAL A 333 2.11 16.13 -13.59
CA VAL A 333 1.11 16.98 -14.28
C VAL A 333 0.19 17.65 -13.26
N THR A 334 -0.31 16.88 -12.28
CA THR A 334 -1.21 17.38 -11.23
C THR A 334 -0.53 18.49 -10.41
N GLN A 335 0.72 18.26 -9.97
CA GLN A 335 1.43 19.20 -9.09
C GLN A 335 1.98 20.44 -9.82
N LEU A 336 2.38 20.32 -11.08
CA LEU A 336 3.10 21.38 -11.78
C LEU A 336 2.24 22.19 -12.75
N THR A 337 1.12 21.66 -13.21
CA THR A 337 0.35 22.27 -14.31
C THR A 337 -1.10 22.52 -13.99
N GLU A 338 -1.61 21.96 -12.88
CA GLU A 338 -3.04 21.96 -12.49
C GLU A 338 -3.97 21.31 -13.54
N ALA A 339 -3.42 20.75 -14.61
CA ALA A 339 -4.19 20.06 -15.64
C ALA A 339 -4.80 18.78 -15.07
N LYS A 340 -6.03 18.48 -15.50
CA LYS A 340 -6.72 17.25 -15.14
C LYS A 340 -6.10 16.10 -15.92
N VAL A 341 -5.68 15.06 -15.22
CA VAL A 341 -5.05 13.85 -15.78
C VAL A 341 -5.87 12.62 -15.41
N LEU A 342 -5.85 11.61 -16.27
CA LEU A 342 -6.45 10.28 -16.08
C LEU A 342 -5.37 9.22 -16.34
N GLY A 343 -5.41 8.11 -15.60
CA GLY A 343 -4.70 6.90 -16.02
C GLY A 343 -5.56 6.10 -17.02
N LEU A 344 -4.91 5.44 -17.96
CA LEU A 344 -5.52 4.60 -18.99
C LEU A 344 -4.99 3.19 -18.84
N GLN A 345 -5.86 2.24 -18.56
CA GLN A 345 -5.52 0.82 -18.48
C GLN A 345 -5.97 0.11 -19.76
N TYR A 346 -5.01 -0.34 -20.55
CA TYR A 346 -5.20 -1.24 -21.67
C TYR A 346 -4.84 -2.68 -21.27
N GLU A 347 -5.13 -3.65 -22.13
CA GLU A 347 -4.62 -5.00 -21.94
C GLU A 347 -3.08 -5.00 -22.11
N GLY A 348 -2.35 -5.23 -21.01
CA GLY A 348 -0.89 -5.30 -21.01
C GLY A 348 -0.16 -3.95 -21.11
N HIS A 349 -0.85 -2.82 -20.97
CA HIS A 349 -0.20 -1.50 -20.99
C HIS A 349 -0.97 -0.45 -20.19
N VAL A 350 -0.23 0.44 -19.53
CA VAL A 350 -0.79 1.60 -18.82
C VAL A 350 -0.18 2.88 -19.39
N ALA A 351 -1.06 3.84 -19.66
CA ALA A 351 -0.69 5.19 -20.12
C ALA A 351 -1.49 6.25 -19.35
N THR A 352 -1.44 7.50 -19.82
CA THR A 352 -2.22 8.60 -19.24
C THR A 352 -2.95 9.40 -20.31
N ALA A 353 -3.91 10.23 -19.90
CA ALA A 353 -4.48 11.26 -20.74
C ALA A 353 -4.64 12.58 -19.98
N VAL A 354 -4.35 13.70 -20.65
CA VAL A 354 -4.39 15.04 -20.05
C VAL A 354 -5.41 15.91 -20.75
N SER A 355 -6.19 16.64 -19.98
CA SER A 355 -7.16 17.63 -20.47
C SER A 355 -6.53 19.02 -20.45
N PHE A 356 -6.58 19.72 -21.59
CA PHE A 356 -6.05 21.07 -21.79
C PHE A 356 -7.14 22.13 -21.99
N GLU A 357 -8.33 21.93 -21.42
CA GLU A 357 -9.50 22.83 -21.50
C GLU A 357 -9.73 23.45 -22.90
N ALA A 358 -10.46 22.73 -23.76
CA ALA A 358 -10.92 23.20 -25.08
C ALA A 358 -9.91 24.03 -25.91
N ASP A 359 -8.61 23.76 -25.86
CA ASP A 359 -7.67 24.31 -26.84
C ASP A 359 -8.00 23.72 -28.23
N PRO A 360 -8.54 24.52 -29.18
CA PRO A 360 -8.97 24.02 -30.47
C PRO A 360 -7.80 23.67 -31.40
N LYS A 361 -6.56 24.03 -31.04
CA LYS A 361 -5.37 23.81 -31.86
C LYS A 361 -4.70 22.47 -31.60
N LEU A 362 -5.02 21.81 -30.49
CA LEU A 362 -4.42 20.52 -30.15
C LEU A 362 -5.02 19.41 -31.01
N THR A 363 -4.15 18.66 -31.69
CA THR A 363 -4.51 17.54 -32.56
C THR A 363 -3.87 16.25 -32.06
N GLY A 364 -4.41 15.10 -32.48
CA GLY A 364 -3.95 13.77 -32.07
C GLY A 364 -5.05 12.95 -31.42
N ASP A 365 -4.66 11.79 -30.91
CA ASP A 365 -5.52 10.79 -30.28
C ASP A 365 -6.10 11.36 -28.97
N ALA A 366 -7.43 11.45 -28.93
CA ALA A 366 -8.18 12.07 -27.84
C ALA A 366 -9.58 11.48 -27.70
N PHE A 367 -10.15 11.57 -26.51
CA PHE A 367 -11.49 11.11 -26.20
C PHE A 367 -12.18 12.06 -25.22
N ASN A 368 -13.52 11.96 -25.13
CA ASN A 368 -14.29 12.72 -24.16
C ASN A 368 -14.62 11.85 -22.94
N TYR A 369 -14.41 12.39 -21.75
CA TYR A 369 -14.75 11.74 -20.50
C TYR A 369 -15.27 12.77 -19.50
N ALA A 370 -16.39 12.48 -18.83
CA ALA A 370 -17.04 13.40 -17.88
C ALA A 370 -17.19 14.85 -18.40
N GLY A 371 -17.52 15.01 -19.69
CA GLY A 371 -17.72 16.32 -20.33
C GLY A 371 -16.43 17.09 -20.68
N ARG A 372 -15.25 16.50 -20.50
CA ARG A 372 -13.94 17.11 -20.86
C ARG A 372 -13.25 16.28 -21.94
N LYS A 373 -12.49 16.96 -22.81
CA LYS A 373 -11.65 16.31 -23.83
C LYS A 373 -10.26 16.03 -23.26
N TYR A 374 -9.82 14.79 -23.35
CA TYR A 374 -8.51 14.31 -22.89
C TYR A 374 -7.69 13.81 -24.07
N TYR A 375 -6.41 14.17 -24.10
CA TYR A 375 -5.45 13.74 -25.13
C TYR A 375 -4.50 12.72 -24.54
N VAL A 376 -4.22 11.64 -25.28
CA VAL A 376 -3.33 10.57 -24.82
C VAL A 376 -1.91 11.11 -24.63
N CYS A 377 -1.33 10.81 -23.47
CA CYS A 377 0.04 11.13 -23.11
C CYS A 377 0.70 9.84 -22.60
N ASP A 378 1.50 9.20 -23.43
CA ASP A 378 2.14 7.93 -23.09
C ASP A 378 3.58 8.16 -22.58
N PRO A 379 3.85 7.97 -21.27
CA PRO A 379 5.17 8.22 -20.69
C PRO A 379 6.18 7.09 -20.96
N THR A 380 5.73 6.00 -21.60
CA THR A 380 6.55 4.85 -21.99
C THR A 380 6.87 4.86 -23.47
N TYR A 381 6.01 5.48 -24.30
CA TYR A 381 6.26 5.64 -25.73
C TYR A 381 7.31 6.73 -25.99
N VAL A 382 8.58 6.32 -26.02
CA VAL A 382 9.73 7.22 -26.15
C VAL A 382 9.59 8.17 -27.35
N ASN A 383 9.77 9.47 -27.12
CA ASN A 383 9.62 10.56 -28.09
C ASN A 383 8.19 10.85 -28.58
N ALA A 384 7.17 10.18 -28.04
CA ALA A 384 5.79 10.49 -28.37
C ALA A 384 5.39 11.88 -27.88
N SER A 385 4.70 12.64 -28.72
CA SER A 385 4.09 13.91 -28.31
C SER A 385 2.73 13.67 -27.64
N ILE A 386 2.17 14.73 -27.06
CA ILE A 386 0.75 14.75 -26.67
C ILE A 386 -0.10 14.36 -27.87
N GLY A 387 -1.10 13.50 -27.65
CA GLY A 387 -1.99 12.97 -28.67
C GLY A 387 -1.39 11.86 -29.55
N MET A 388 -0.28 11.23 -29.14
CA MET A 388 0.28 10.07 -29.84
C MET A 388 0.12 8.81 -28.99
N SER A 389 -0.73 7.89 -29.45
CA SER A 389 -0.81 6.54 -28.87
C SER A 389 0.11 5.58 -29.61
N MET A 390 0.60 4.54 -28.90
CA MET A 390 1.28 3.43 -29.59
C MET A 390 0.33 2.78 -30.60
N PRO A 391 0.81 2.36 -31.78
CA PRO A 391 -0.04 1.80 -32.84
C PRO A 391 -0.95 0.65 -32.39
N GLU A 392 -0.45 -0.19 -31.48
CA GLU A 392 -1.14 -1.39 -30.97
C GLU A 392 -2.38 -1.05 -30.12
N PHE A 393 -2.41 0.12 -29.48
CA PHE A 393 -3.50 0.54 -28.57
C PHE A 393 -4.47 1.56 -29.19
N LYS A 394 -4.21 2.07 -30.41
CA LYS A 394 -5.01 3.14 -31.04
C LYS A 394 -6.51 2.85 -31.17
N ASN A 395 -6.89 1.60 -31.35
CA ASN A 395 -8.28 1.18 -31.53
C ASN A 395 -8.86 0.48 -30.29
N GLN A 396 -8.13 0.50 -29.17
CA GLN A 396 -8.58 -0.08 -27.92
C GLN A 396 -9.24 1.00 -27.06
N THR A 397 -10.29 0.63 -26.33
CA THR A 397 -10.90 1.51 -25.34
C THR A 397 -10.30 1.17 -23.97
N PRO A 398 -9.53 2.07 -23.34
CA PRO A 398 -8.95 1.78 -22.03
C PRO A 398 -10.00 1.86 -20.93
N GLU A 399 -9.78 1.12 -19.85
CA GLU A 399 -10.42 1.39 -18.57
C GLU A 399 -9.81 2.66 -17.94
N ILE A 400 -10.64 3.50 -17.34
CA ILE A 400 -10.20 4.76 -16.75
C ILE A 400 -9.80 4.55 -15.29
N ILE A 401 -8.50 4.74 -15.01
CA ILE A 401 -7.98 4.81 -13.65
C ILE A 401 -8.27 6.21 -13.12
N LYS A 402 -9.24 6.32 -12.20
CA LYS A 402 -9.61 7.58 -11.55
C LYS A 402 -8.59 7.93 -10.46
N LEU A 403 -8.08 9.15 -10.50
CA LEU A 403 -7.26 9.72 -9.43
C LEU A 403 -8.14 10.33 -8.34
N LYS A 404 -7.79 10.17 -7.06
CA LYS A 404 -8.54 10.73 -5.91
C LYS A 404 -8.64 12.27 -5.93
N LYS A 405 -7.73 12.97 -6.62
CA LYS A 405 -7.62 14.45 -6.65
C LYS A 405 -8.42 15.12 -7.81
N LEU A 406 -9.35 14.42 -8.47
CA LEU A 406 -10.13 14.97 -9.60
C LEU A 406 -11.34 15.81 -9.21
#